data_AF-A0A4Y2WK98-F1
#
_entry.id   AF-A0A4Y2WK98-F1
#
_cell.length_a   1.000
_cell.length_b   1.000
_cell.length_c   1.000
_cell.angle_alpha   90.00
_cell.angle_beta   90.00
_cell.angle_gamma   90.00
#
_symmetry.space_group_name_H-M   'P 1'
#
loop_
_entity.id
_entity.type
_entity.pdbx_description
1 polymer ?
#
loop_
_entity_poly.entity_id
_entity_poly.type
_entity_poly.pdbx_seq_one_letter_code
_entity_poly.pdbx_strand_id
1 'polypeptide(L)' 'PLRYDFRVLHVNYSQVAVEYTCLPGALNYTATITVLHRQPVALKELNAGLQRLNLTHVIPASLKNSIRLVNHTHCED' A
#
# COMPACT_ATOMS: atom_id res chain seq x y z
N PRO A 1 -13.00 21.13 -4.65
CA PRO A 1 -11.55 20.91 -4.44
C PRO A 1 -11.21 19.41 -4.48
N LEU A 2 -10.28 19.02 -5.35
CA LEU A 2 -9.70 17.68 -5.37
C LEU A 2 -8.94 17.47 -4.05
N ARG A 3 -9.39 16.54 -3.21
CA ARG A 3 -8.77 16.26 -1.91
C ARG A 3 -8.06 14.92 -1.97
N TYR A 4 -6.77 14.93 -1.62
CA TYR A 4 -6.03 13.72 -1.38
C TYR A 4 -6.58 13.04 -0.12
N ASP A 5 -7.03 11.80 -0.26
CA ASP A 5 -7.49 10.99 0.87
C ASP A 5 -6.40 10.01 1.27
N PHE A 6 -5.98 10.10 2.53
CA PHE A 6 -4.96 9.26 3.14
C PHE A 6 -5.55 8.48 4.32
N ARG A 7 -5.27 7.18 4.40
CA ARG A 7 -5.67 6.34 5.54
C ARG A 7 -4.60 5.31 5.87
N VAL A 8 -4.29 5.17 7.16
CA VAL A 8 -3.49 4.03 7.66
C VAL A 8 -4.43 2.84 7.81
N LEU A 9 -4.21 1.78 7.03
CA LEU A 9 -4.99 0.54 7.11
C LEU A 9 -4.44 -0.40 8.18
N HIS A 10 -3.13 -0.42 8.35
CA HIS A 10 -2.45 -1.24 9.36
C HIS A 10 -1.14 -0.57 9.78
N VAL A 11 -0.79 -0.68 11.06
CA VAL A 11 0.52 -0.26 11.56
C VAL A 11 0.84 -1.04 12.82
N ASN A 12 2.03 -1.65 12.88
CA ASN A 12 2.54 -2.24 14.12
C ASN A 12 3.61 -1.34 14.79
N TYR A 13 3.85 -0.17 14.19
CA TYR A 13 4.85 0.84 14.53
C TYR A 13 6.29 0.38 14.48
N SER A 14 6.61 -0.87 14.80
CA SER A 14 7.97 -1.40 14.93
C SER A 14 8.59 -1.83 13.60
N GLN A 15 7.79 -2.29 12.63
CA GLN A 15 8.32 -2.94 11.42
C GLN A 15 7.56 -2.54 10.16
N VAL A 16 6.22 -2.58 10.18
CA VAL A 16 5.39 -2.46 8.98
C VAL A 16 4.24 -1.47 9.18
N ALA A 17 3.94 -0.74 8.12
CA ALA A 17 2.71 0.01 7.97
C ALA A 17 2.11 -0.25 6.59
N VAL A 18 0.79 -0.18 6.48
CA VAL A 18 0.07 -0.23 5.22
C VAL A 18 -0.84 0.97 5.14
N GLU A 19 -0.67 1.74 4.09
CA GLU A 19 -1.45 2.94 3.82
C GLU A 19 -2.29 2.77 2.55
N TYR A 20 -3.42 3.45 2.55
CA TYR A 20 -4.26 3.66 1.39
C TYR A 20 -4.24 5.14 1.03
N THR A 21 -4.00 5.43 -0.23
CA THR A 21 -3.93 6.79 -0.73
C THR A 21 -4.78 6.89 -1.98
N CYS A 22 -5.73 7.82 -1.99
CA CYS A 22 -6.58 8.12 -3.14
C CYS A 22 -6.29 9.54 -3.63
N LEU A 23 -5.78 9.63 -4.84
CA LEU A 23 -5.45 10.87 -5.50
C LEU A 23 -6.52 11.11 -6.59
N PRO A 24 -7.45 12.04 -6.37
CA PRO A 24 -8.49 12.30 -7.36
C PRO A 24 -7.87 13.06 -8.53
N GLY A 25 -7.91 12.46 -9.72
CA GLY A 25 -7.54 13.12 -10.97
C GLY A 25 -8.74 13.83 -11.60
N ALA A 26 -8.48 14.63 -12.63
CA ALA A 26 -9.52 15.42 -13.31
C ALA A 26 -10.61 14.56 -13.98
N LEU A 27 -10.28 13.32 -14.36
CA LEU A 27 -11.18 12.39 -15.05
C LEU A 27 -11.33 11.02 -14.34
N ASN A 28 -10.30 10.59 -13.60
CA ASN A 28 -10.28 9.32 -12.86
C ASN A 28 -9.51 9.48 -11.55
N TYR A 29 -9.89 8.75 -10.51
CA TYR A 29 -9.11 8.67 -9.27
C TYR A 29 -8.04 7.58 -9.40
N THR A 30 -6.86 7.85 -8.85
CA THR A 30 -5.81 6.85 -8.68
C THR A 30 -5.75 6.47 -7.21
N ALA A 31 -6.04 5.21 -6.92
CA ALA A 31 -5.94 4.68 -5.58
C ALA A 31 -4.80 3.67 -5.51
N THR A 32 -3.93 3.84 -4.51
CA THR A 32 -2.77 2.98 -4.27
C THR A 32 -2.79 2.47 -2.83
N ILE A 33 -2.25 1.27 -2.67
CA ILE A 33 -2.00 0.67 -1.36
C ILE A 33 -0.50 0.45 -1.28
N THR A 34 0.12 1.12 -0.31
CA THR A 34 1.58 1.08 -0.13
C THR A 34 1.89 0.31 1.13
N VAL A 35 2.83 -0.64 1.04
CA VAL A 35 3.39 -1.34 2.20
C VAL A 35 4.72 -0.69 2.53
N LEU A 36 4.79 -0.08 3.70
CA LEU A 36 5.97 0.57 4.22
C LEU A 36 6.65 -0.38 5.21
N HIS A 37 7.96 -0.55 5.07
CA HIS A 37 8.77 -1.34 5.99
C HIS A 37 9.90 -0.49 6.57
N ARG A 38 10.18 -0.61 7.87
CA ARG A 38 11.23 0.18 8.54
C ARG A 38 12.65 -0.12 8.04
N GLN A 39 12.85 -1.26 7.39
CA GLN A 39 14.11 -1.73 6.84
C GLN A 39 13.86 -2.36 5.46
N PRO A 40 14.86 -2.40 4.57
CA PRO A 40 14.77 -3.12 3.30
C PRO A 40 14.43 -4.59 3.55
N VAL A 41 13.42 -5.10 2.84
CA VAL A 41 12.94 -6.47 2.97
C VAL A 41 12.86 -7.14 1.60
N ALA A 42 13.21 -8.42 1.54
CA ALA A 42 13.10 -9.19 0.31
C ALA A 42 11.63 -9.29 -0.14
N LEU A 43 11.37 -9.16 -1.44
CA LEU A 43 10.02 -9.17 -2.01
C LEU A 43 9.17 -10.39 -1.58
N LYS A 44 9.79 -11.56 -1.37
CA LYS A 44 9.10 -12.77 -0.90
C LYS A 44 8.52 -12.62 0.51
N GLU A 45 9.23 -11.95 1.40
CA GLU A 45 8.81 -11.74 2.79
C GLU A 45 7.69 -10.69 2.87
N LEU A 46 7.74 -9.65 2.02
CA LEU A 46 6.67 -8.66 1.83
C LEU A 46 5.35 -9.31 1.41
N ASN A 47 5.40 -10.25 0.46
CA ASN A 47 4.21 -10.95 -0.03
C ASN A 47 3.55 -11.80 1.07
N ALA A 48 4.35 -12.53 1.84
CA ALA A 48 3.86 -13.32 2.97
C ALA A 48 3.29 -12.41 4.08
N GLY A 49 3.93 -11.26 4.34
CA GLY A 49 3.43 -10.25 5.28
C GLY A 49 2.04 -9.72 4.88
N LEU A 50 1.88 -9.31 3.62
CA LEU A 50 0.61 -8.83 3.09
C LEU A 50 -0.54 -9.84 3.21
N GLN A 51 -0.27 -11.12 2.88
CA GLN A 51 -1.26 -12.18 3.00
C GLN A 51 -1.71 -12.36 4.46
N ARG A 52 -0.78 -12.29 5.42
CA ARG A 52 -1.09 -12.38 6.87
C ARG A 52 -1.91 -11.20 7.37
N LEU A 53 -1.73 -10.00 6.80
CA LEU A 53 -2.48 -8.81 7.20
C LEU A 53 -3.97 -8.86 6.80
N ASN A 54 -4.36 -9.79 5.92
CA ASN A 54 -5.73 -10.00 5.46
C ASN A 54 -6.50 -8.68 5.17
N LEU A 55 -5.89 -7.80 4.38
CA LEU A 55 -6.45 -6.48 4.08
C LEU A 55 -7.65 -6.52 3.12
N THR A 56 -8.13 -7.71 2.76
CA THR A 56 -9.22 -7.91 1.79
C THR A 56 -10.54 -7.26 2.21
N HIS A 57 -10.74 -7.00 3.51
CA HIS A 57 -11.94 -6.32 4.02
C HIS A 57 -11.84 -4.79 4.01
N VAL A 58 -10.63 -4.24 3.93
CA VAL A 58 -10.37 -2.80 3.97
C VAL A 58 -10.07 -2.22 2.59
N ILE A 59 -9.67 -3.08 1.66
CA ILE A 59 -9.36 -2.71 0.27
C ILE A 59 -10.64 -2.78 -0.57
N PRO A 60 -11.02 -1.68 -1.26
CA PRO A 60 -12.13 -1.69 -2.21
C PRO A 60 -12.00 -2.81 -3.23
N ALA A 61 -13.10 -3.49 -3.55
CA ALA A 61 -13.09 -4.65 -4.45
C ALA A 61 -12.47 -4.33 -5.83
N SER A 62 -12.68 -3.11 -6.32
CA SER A 62 -12.10 -2.60 -7.58
C SER A 62 -10.57 -2.59 -7.61
N LEU A 63 -9.91 -2.57 -6.45
CA LEU A 63 -8.45 -2.50 -6.34
C LEU A 63 -7.80 -3.84 -5.99
N LYS A 64 -8.57 -4.86 -5.58
CA LYS A 64 -8.05 -6.17 -5.16
C LYS A 64 -7.19 -6.84 -6.23
N ASN A 65 -7.55 -6.68 -7.50
CA ASN A 65 -6.83 -7.27 -8.63
C ASN A 65 -5.70 -6.35 -9.17
N SER A 66 -5.55 -5.15 -8.61
CA SER A 66 -4.61 -4.12 -9.08
C SER A 66 -3.52 -3.79 -8.07
N ILE A 67 -3.44 -4.54 -6.97
CA ILE A 67 -2.37 -4.40 -5.98
C ILE A 67 -1.06 -4.82 -6.64
N ARG A 68 -0.14 -3.86 -6.81
CA ARG A 68 1.23 -4.13 -7.26
C ARG A 68 2.17 -3.89 -6.09
N LEU A 69 2.95 -4.92 -5.77
CA LEU A 69 4.07 -4.77 -4.85
C LEU A 69 5.21 -4.06 -5.59
N VAL A 70 5.60 -2.90 -5.08
CA VAL A 70 6.77 -2.17 -5.56
C VAL A 70 7.84 -2.29 -4.49
N ASN A 71 8.98 -2.87 -4.86
CA ASN A 71 10.13 -2.95 -3.97
C ASN A 71 11.01 -1.72 -4.17
N HIS A 72 11.16 -0.93 -3.10
CA HIS A 72 11.93 0.30 -3.09
C HIS A 72 13.37 0.10 -2.59
N THR A 73 13.97 -1.09 -2.79
CA THR A 73 15.37 -1.37 -2.40
C THR A 73 16.41 -0.56 -3.19
N HIS A 74 16.02 0.08 -4.30
CA HIS A 74 16.88 0.89 -5.17
C HIS A 74 16.22 2.24 -5.48
N CYS A 75 16.02 3.08 -4.47
CA CYS A 75 15.43 4.42 -4.65
C CYS A 75 16.43 5.52 -4.96
N GLU A 76 17.74 5.22 -4.92
CA GLU A 76 18.82 6.18 -5.19
C GLU A 76 19.49 5.99 -6.55
N ASP A 77 18.95 5.12 -7.42
CA ASP A 77 19.39 5.00 -8.82
C ASP A 77 18.70 6.03 -9.74
#